data_AF-A0AAV5ITD4-F1
#
_entry.id   AF-A0AAV5ITD4-F1
#
_cell.length_a   1.000
_cell.length_b   1.000
_cell.length_c   1.000
_cell.angle_alpha   90.00
_cell.angle_beta   90.00
_cell.angle_gamma   90.00
#
_symmetry.space_group_name_H-M   'P 1'
#
loop_
_entity.id
_entity.type
_entity.pdbx_description
1 polymer ?
#
loop_
_entity_poly.entity_id
_entity_poly.type
_entity_poly.pdbx_seq_one_letter_code
_entity_poly.pdbx_strand_id
1 'polypeptide(L)'
;MPLLQKSAPRQDQESCEGVLEGDPRTKTATLPQLSLISIELTGTETYLNIRHFSEFKTDDPKLKQGLNECVPLYGGIKENISQAFRRSEAGDFKDSGELVHRSVKKTGRRMRSLYSSLAGTC
;
A
#
# COMPACT_ATOMS: atom_id res chain seq x y z
N MET A 1 -28.56 9.23 17.83
CA MET A 1 -27.60 8.18 18.24
C MET A 1 -26.25 8.52 17.60
N PRO A 2 -25.20 8.86 18.35
CA PRO A 2 -23.90 9.16 17.75
C PRO A 2 -23.12 7.85 17.55
N LEU A 3 -22.80 7.55 16.30
CA LEU A 3 -21.88 6.47 15.95
C LEU A 3 -20.46 6.93 16.29
N LEU A 4 -19.78 6.14 17.12
CA LEU A 4 -18.36 6.27 17.44
C LEU A 4 -17.53 6.10 16.15
N GLN A 5 -17.24 7.19 15.46
CA GLN A 5 -16.18 7.24 14.46
C GLN A 5 -14.84 7.26 15.19
N LYS A 6 -14.21 6.09 15.29
CA LYS A 6 -12.78 5.98 15.56
C LYS A 6 -12.07 6.58 14.35
N SER A 7 -11.71 7.86 14.45
CA SER A 7 -11.04 8.59 13.38
C SER A 7 -9.74 7.88 13.01
N ALA A 8 -9.60 7.54 11.72
CA ALA A 8 -8.29 7.26 11.16
C ALA A 8 -7.39 8.50 11.37
N PRO A 9 -6.07 8.35 11.55
CA PRO A 9 -5.18 9.50 11.69
C PRO A 9 -5.36 10.45 10.51
N ARG A 10 -5.44 11.77 10.77
CA ARG A 10 -5.70 12.81 9.75
C ARG A 10 -4.79 12.72 8.51
N GLN A 11 -3.53 12.29 8.69
CA GLN A 11 -2.60 12.07 7.58
C GLN A 11 -3.02 10.91 6.66
N ASP A 12 -3.59 9.83 7.21
CA ASP A 12 -4.12 8.73 6.41
C ASP A 12 -5.42 9.13 5.72
N GLN A 13 -6.19 10.05 6.31
CA GLN A 13 -7.46 10.54 5.75
C GLN A 13 -7.26 11.52 4.58
N GLU A 14 -6.43 12.56 4.74
CA GLU A 14 -6.11 13.48 3.63
C GLU A 14 -5.41 12.76 2.47
N SER A 15 -4.56 11.77 2.78
CA SER A 15 -3.95 10.92 1.75
C SER A 15 -4.96 10.01 1.04
N CYS A 16 -6.01 9.55 1.73
CA CYS A 16 -7.04 8.71 1.13
C CYS A 16 -7.97 9.53 0.22
N GLU A 17 -8.43 10.69 0.70
CA GLU A 17 -9.28 11.60 -0.06
C GLU A 17 -8.56 12.07 -1.33
N GLY A 18 -7.30 12.51 -1.24
CA GLY A 18 -6.53 12.93 -2.41
C GLY A 18 -6.29 11.82 -3.44
N VAL A 19 -6.04 10.59 -2.98
CA VAL A 19 -5.88 9.42 -3.89
C VAL A 19 -7.19 9.08 -4.59
N LEU A 20 -8.32 9.14 -3.89
CA LEU A 20 -9.62 8.86 -4.48
C LEU A 20 -10.10 9.98 -5.41
N GLU A 21 -9.96 11.25 -5.02
CA GLU A 21 -10.33 12.40 -5.85
C GLU A 21 -9.51 12.49 -7.14
N GLY A 22 -8.27 12.01 -7.12
CA GLY A 22 -7.39 11.93 -8.29
C GLY A 22 -7.83 10.92 -9.35
N ASP A 23 -8.61 9.89 -8.99
CA ASP A 23 -9.10 8.89 -9.93
C ASP A 23 -10.51 9.26 -10.43
N PRO A 24 -10.72 9.55 -11.72
CA PRO A 24 -12.02 9.98 -12.24
C PRO A 24 -13.14 8.94 -12.04
N ARG A 25 -12.81 7.66 -11.82
CA ARG A 25 -13.78 6.59 -11.60
C ARG A 25 -14.48 6.70 -10.25
N THR A 26 -13.93 7.45 -9.29
CA THR A 26 -14.52 7.58 -7.95
C THR A 26 -15.72 8.53 -7.92
N LYS A 27 -15.83 9.45 -8.88
CA LYS A 27 -16.86 10.51 -8.92
C LYS A 27 -18.30 9.98 -8.91
N THR A 28 -18.52 8.79 -9.46
CA THR A 28 -19.83 8.15 -9.54
C THR A 28 -19.85 6.75 -8.94
N ALA A 29 -18.78 6.37 -8.24
CA ALA A 29 -18.63 5.03 -7.70
C ALA A 29 -19.53 4.79 -6.48
N THR A 30 -20.22 3.65 -6.50
CA THR A 30 -20.84 3.06 -5.31
C THR A 30 -19.76 2.58 -4.34
N LEU A 31 -20.13 2.32 -3.07
CA LEU A 31 -19.17 1.81 -2.07
C LEU A 31 -18.45 0.51 -2.52
N PRO A 32 -19.11 -0.49 -3.13
CA PRO A 32 -18.42 -1.65 -3.71
C PRO A 32 -17.41 -1.28 -4.79
N GLN A 33 -17.75 -0.34 -5.68
CA GLN A 33 -16.85 0.13 -6.73
C GLN A 33 -15.66 0.90 -6.14
N LEU A 34 -15.86 1.71 -5.10
CA LEU A 34 -14.79 2.38 -4.37
C LEU A 34 -13.83 1.39 -3.72
N SER A 35 -14.33 0.26 -3.20
CA SER A 35 -13.47 -0.82 -2.69
C SER A 35 -12.56 -1.38 -3.77
N LEU A 36 -13.10 -1.71 -4.94
CA LEU A 36 -12.31 -2.22 -6.07
C LEU A 36 -11.29 -1.20 -6.57
N ILE A 37 -11.71 0.06 -6.76
CA ILE A 37 -10.82 1.16 -7.18
C ILE A 37 -9.67 1.33 -6.19
N SER A 38 -9.96 1.33 -4.88
CA SER A 38 -8.92 1.46 -3.84
C SER A 38 -7.91 0.31 -3.87
N ILE A 39 -8.38 -0.93 -4.11
CA ILE A 39 -7.51 -2.11 -4.22
C ILE A 39 -6.63 -2.01 -5.46
N GLU A 40 -7.18 -1.58 -6.60
CA GLU A 40 -6.44 -1.40 -7.85
C GLU A 40 -5.38 -0.29 -7.76
N LEU A 41 -5.72 0.85 -7.15
CA LEU A 41 -4.77 1.94 -6.91
C LEU A 41 -3.60 1.44 -6.05
N THR A 42 -3.91 0.71 -4.97
CA THR A 42 -2.89 0.08 -4.11
C THR A 42 -2.04 -0.94 -4.88
N GLY A 43 -2.65 -1.71 -5.78
CA GLY A 43 -1.97 -2.68 -6.64
C GLY A 43 -1.00 -2.02 -7.62
N THR A 44 -1.40 -0.89 -8.18
CA THR A 44 -0.59 -0.08 -9.10
C THR A 44 0.64 0.45 -8.39
N GLU A 45 0.47 1.07 -7.22
CA GLU A 45 1.59 1.57 -6.40
C GLU A 45 2.52 0.44 -5.95
N THR A 46 1.97 -0.72 -5.60
CA THR A 46 2.77 -1.91 -5.24
C THR A 46 3.65 -2.36 -6.41
N TYR A 47 3.10 -2.39 -7.62
CA TYR A 47 3.85 -2.76 -8.83
C TYR A 47 4.95 -1.76 -9.16
N LEU A 48 4.63 -0.46 -9.10
CA LEU A 48 5.60 0.60 -9.35
C LEU A 48 6.77 0.54 -8.36
N ASN A 49 6.49 0.28 -7.08
CA ASN A 49 7.53 0.12 -6.06
C ASN A 49 8.43 -1.10 -6.32
N ILE A 50 7.87 -2.26 -6.67
CA ILE A 50 8.65 -3.46 -7.03
C ILE A 50 9.60 -3.12 -8.19
N ARG A 51 9.06 -2.52 -9.24
CA ARG A 51 9.82 -2.13 -10.41
C ARG A 51 10.93 -1.15 -10.03
N HIS A 52 10.60 -0.10 -9.28
CA HIS A 52 11.56 0.92 -8.86
C HIS A 52 12.72 0.30 -8.08
N PHE A 53 12.45 -0.54 -7.08
CA PHE A 53 13.51 -1.18 -6.28
C PHE A 53 14.36 -2.14 -7.09
N SER A 54 13.75 -2.87 -8.03
CA SER A 54 14.47 -3.85 -8.88
C SER A 54 15.36 -3.16 -9.91
N GLU A 55 14.94 -2.00 -10.41
CA GLU A 55 15.66 -1.23 -11.43
C GLU A 55 16.58 -0.16 -10.82
N PHE A 56 16.53 0.07 -9.50
CA PHE A 56 17.30 1.11 -8.83
C PHE A 56 18.81 0.85 -8.94
N LYS A 57 19.54 1.83 -9.49
CA LYS A 57 20.99 1.79 -9.62
C LYS A 57 21.63 2.63 -8.53
N THR A 58 22.53 2.02 -7.77
CA THR A 58 23.35 2.70 -6.76
C THR A 58 24.68 1.98 -6.58
N ASP A 59 25.71 2.75 -6.26
CA ASP A 59 27.03 2.23 -5.92
C ASP A 59 27.15 1.86 -4.43
N ASP A 60 26.16 2.23 -3.60
CA ASP A 60 26.08 1.83 -2.20
C ASP A 60 25.57 0.37 -2.09
N PRO A 61 26.42 -0.59 -1.69
CA PRO A 61 26.02 -2.00 -1.60
C PRO A 61 24.96 -2.25 -0.52
N LYS A 62 24.97 -1.47 0.58
CA LYS A 62 24.00 -1.60 1.67
C LYS A 62 22.62 -1.12 1.23
N LEU A 63 22.57 0.01 0.52
CA LEU A 63 21.33 0.51 -0.06
C LEU A 63 20.78 -0.49 -1.11
N LYS A 64 21.64 -0.98 -2.00
CA LYS A 64 21.25 -1.99 -3.01
C LYS A 64 20.68 -3.25 -2.37
N GLN A 65 21.34 -3.78 -1.34
CA GLN A 65 20.85 -4.94 -0.61
C GLN A 65 19.50 -4.64 0.05
N GLY A 66 19.38 -3.50 0.74
CA GLY A 66 18.15 -3.12 1.42
C GLY A 66 16.95 -3.01 0.48
N LEU A 67 17.14 -2.40 -0.69
CA LEU A 67 16.08 -2.29 -1.70
C LEU A 67 15.72 -3.66 -2.30
N ASN A 68 16.70 -4.54 -2.55
CA ASN A 68 16.45 -5.89 -3.02
C ASN A 68 15.65 -6.73 -2.01
N GLU A 69 15.87 -6.53 -0.70
CA GLU A 69 15.08 -7.18 0.35
C GLU A 69 13.64 -6.67 0.43
N CYS A 70 13.35 -5.46 -0.08
CA CYS A 70 11.98 -4.95 -0.17
C CYS A 70 11.17 -5.62 -1.29
N VAL A 71 11.81 -6.09 -2.36
CA VAL A 71 11.14 -6.75 -3.50
C VAL A 71 10.23 -7.92 -3.07
N PRO A 72 10.71 -8.95 -2.33
CA PRO A 72 9.84 -10.06 -1.91
C PRO A 72 8.75 -9.62 -0.92
N LEU A 73 8.96 -8.56 -0.14
CA LEU A 73 7.94 -8.01 0.76
C LEU A 73 6.78 -7.39 -0.02
N TYR A 74 7.07 -6.63 -1.07
CA TYR A 74 6.05 -6.11 -1.97
C TYR A 74 5.42 -7.21 -2.83
N GLY A 75 6.15 -8.28 -3.15
CA GLY A 75 5.59 -9.49 -3.74
C GLY A 75 4.46 -10.10 -2.90
N GLY A 76 4.65 -10.22 -1.59
CA GLY A 76 3.60 -10.67 -0.67
C GLY A 76 2.43 -9.68 -0.56
N ILE A 77 2.68 -8.37 -0.65
CA ILE A 77 1.60 -7.37 -0.73
C ILE A 77 0.76 -7.58 -2.01
N LYS A 78 1.41 -7.80 -3.15
CA LYS A 78 0.73 -8.05 -4.44
C LYS A 78 -0.20 -9.27 -4.39
N GLU A 79 0.22 -10.34 -3.75
CA GLU A 79 -0.61 -11.53 -3.54
C GLU A 79 -1.83 -11.23 -2.66
N ASN A 80 -1.64 -10.46 -1.58
CA ASN A 80 -2.74 -10.07 -0.69
C ASN A 80 -3.73 -9.10 -1.35
N ILE A 81 -3.24 -8.19 -2.19
CA ILE A 81 -4.08 -7.31 -3.03
C ILE A 81 -4.91 -8.15 -4.01
N SER A 82 -4.29 -9.15 -4.65
CA SER A 82 -4.99 -10.05 -5.56
C SER A 82 -6.09 -10.86 -4.86
N GLN A 83 -5.85 -11.28 -3.62
CA GLN A 83 -6.86 -11.95 -2.80
C GLN A 83 -7.98 -10.99 -2.37
N ALA A 84 -7.65 -9.78 -1.94
CA ALA A 84 -8.62 -8.76 -1.57
C ALA A 84 -9.52 -8.39 -2.76
N PHE A 85 -8.95 -8.28 -3.96
CA PHE A 85 -9.70 -8.00 -5.19
C PHE A 85 -10.76 -9.07 -5.46
N ARG A 86 -10.36 -10.35 -5.49
CA ARG A 86 -11.29 -11.47 -5.73
C ARG A 86 -12.42 -11.54 -4.70
N ARG A 87 -12.11 -11.22 -3.44
CA ARG A 87 -13.11 -11.17 -2.36
C ARG A 87 -14.09 -10.01 -2.58
N SER A 88 -13.59 -8.81 -2.90
CA SER A 88 -14.43 -7.66 -3.22
C SER A 88 -15.31 -7.90 -4.47
N GLU A 89 -14.81 -8.58 -5.49
CA GLU A 89 -15.61 -9.00 -6.66
C GLU A 89 -16.74 -9.97 -6.26
N ALA A 90 -16.48 -10.85 -5.30
CA ALA A 90 -17.49 -11.77 -4.74
C ALA A 90 -18.46 -11.10 -3.75
N GLY A 91 -18.30 -9.79 -3.48
CA GLY A 91 -19.07 -9.08 -2.46
C GLY A 91 -18.68 -9.43 -1.01
N ASP A 92 -17.59 -10.18 -0.82
CA ASP A 92 -17.02 -10.47 0.49
C ASP A 92 -16.02 -9.38 0.89
N PHE A 93 -16.52 -8.36 1.58
CA PHE A 93 -15.68 -7.26 2.07
C PHE A 93 -15.00 -7.59 3.41
N LYS A 94 -15.23 -8.77 3.97
CA LYS A 94 -14.73 -9.13 5.30
C LYS A 94 -13.23 -9.39 5.24
N ASP A 95 -12.49 -8.73 6.13
CA ASP A 95 -11.05 -8.85 6.33
C ASP A 95 -10.17 -8.48 5.10
N SER A 96 -10.77 -8.06 3.98
CA SER A 96 -10.07 -7.65 2.75
C SER A 96 -9.11 -6.48 2.98
N GLY A 97 -9.53 -5.50 3.79
CA GLY A 97 -8.66 -4.40 4.21
C GLY A 97 -7.54 -4.87 5.18
N GLU A 98 -7.79 -5.90 5.99
CA GLU A 98 -6.83 -6.36 7.00
C GLU A 98 -5.65 -7.13 6.40
N LEU A 99 -5.90 -7.90 5.33
CA LEU A 99 -4.86 -8.61 4.56
C LEU A 99 -3.82 -7.64 3.99
N VAL A 100 -4.29 -6.56 3.37
CA VAL A 100 -3.43 -5.54 2.76
C VAL A 100 -2.76 -4.69 3.85
N HIS A 101 -3.52 -4.22 4.84
CA HIS A 101 -3.01 -3.35 5.91
C HIS A 101 -1.85 -3.98 6.70
N ARG A 102 -1.96 -5.26 7.08
CA ARG A 102 -0.89 -5.96 7.83
C ARG A 102 0.41 -6.02 7.03
N SER A 103 0.30 -6.26 5.73
CA SER A 103 1.45 -6.41 4.83
C SER A 103 2.14 -5.07 4.60
N VAL A 104 1.36 -4.02 4.30
CA VAL A 104 1.86 -2.64 4.14
C VAL A 104 2.56 -2.16 5.42
N LYS A 105 1.99 -2.42 6.59
CA LYS A 105 2.60 -2.03 7.87
C LYS A 105 3.93 -2.74 8.15
N LYS A 106 4.08 -4.00 7.73
CA LYS A 106 5.35 -4.75 7.86
C LYS A 106 6.42 -4.13 6.95
N THR A 107 6.07 -3.87 5.69
CA THR A 107 6.98 -3.30 4.70
C THR A 107 7.40 -1.87 5.04
N GLY A 108 6.46 -1.03 5.50
CA GLY A 108 6.76 0.33 5.95
C GLY A 108 7.73 0.39 7.14
N ARG A 109 7.68 -0.59 8.05
CA ARG A 109 8.66 -0.71 9.15
C ARG A 109 10.06 -1.03 8.62
N ARG A 110 10.18 -1.89 7.61
CA ARG A 110 11.48 -2.23 7.00
C ARG A 110 12.07 -1.03 6.27
N MET A 111 11.27 -0.32 5.47
CA MET A 111 11.74 0.89 4.77
C MET A 111 12.23 1.96 5.75
N ARG A 112 11.49 2.24 6.83
CA ARG A 112 11.97 3.17 7.87
C ARG A 112 13.30 2.74 8.48
N SER A 113 13.47 1.44 8.75
CA SER A 113 14.74 0.90 9.24
C SER A 113 15.89 1.11 8.25
N LEU A 114 15.65 0.94 6.95
CA LEU A 114 16.66 1.19 5.91
C LEU A 114 17.06 2.67 5.88
N TYR A 115 16.08 3.58 5.89
CA TYR A 115 16.35 5.02 5.95
C TYR A 115 17.13 5.42 7.21
N SER A 116 16.76 4.90 8.39
CA SER A 116 17.49 5.19 9.63
C SER A 116 18.93 4.66 9.60
N SER A 117 19.17 3.49 9.00
CA SER A 117 20.52 2.93 8.84
C SER A 117 21.40 3.73 7.86
N LEU A 118 20.79 4.43 6.90
CA LEU A 118 21.49 5.29 5.94
C LEU A 118 21.70 6.72 6.47
N ALA A 119 20.74 7.24 7.23
CA ALA A 119 20.79 8.58 7.82
C ALA A 119 21.74 8.67 9.04
N GLY A 120 22.12 7.54 9.64
CA GLY A 120 23.10 7.47 10.73
C GLY A 120 24.58 7.48 10.28
N THR A 121 24.86 7.80 9.01
CA THR A 121 26.21 7.74 8.41
C THR A 121 26.84 9.11 8.14
N CYS A 122 26.32 10.19 8.75
CA CYS A 122 26.96 11.51 8.77
C CYS A 122 27.62 11.79 10.12
#